data_AF-A0A5J4YCK6-F1
#
_entry.id   AF-A0A5J4YCK6-F1
#
_cell.length_a   1.000
_cell.length_b   1.000
_cell.length_c   1.000
_cell.angle_alpha   90.00
_cell.angle_beta   90.00
_cell.angle_gamma   90.00
#
_symmetry.space_group_name_H-M   'P 1'
#
loop_
_entity.id
_entity.type
_entity.pdbx_description
1 polymer ?
#
loop_
_entity_poly.entity_id
_entity_poly.type
_entity_poly.pdbx_seq_one_letter_code
_entity_poly.pdbx_strand_id
1 'polypeptide(L)'
;MQLPVPCYLAATSAHAVQVAACPSIQHHGRSKLRRFVLHHTASQAGSRSQQLVTRALQTEEKPTAQKKRGRKKGTHPELPSPANFQQTVKKSFTLGGLGLHTGEYAYIRVRPAYADEGRYFVRVPKGTNSDLFTIEDPIERNMDESLSTDPATTDEENALQLELYYKYLHAQAEGFDGDFEAYVTQEIAQPVIDSMPPEDEANEEVVPRSKSDNVQEACLASTHQQPHARFCTTLGDGDDRVQSVEHLLSALEGFGVDNARIEIEGGPEVPIVDGSALGWAIDLHQTQLCPAQSIAPSKDARSDKVTRKVLAPKKELTLRRGDAFITFFPEGTQRLTYGIDHLQEAPIIGKQWFSWAPAEDKHYRWHIAPARTYAASLQAIMSMRQNGLVKGGTEACAIIGYGNRWYEPGQVRFMDDEPVRHKMLDLIGDLSLIAEKGHAGLPMGHIIAYKADHEMHIEFAKQLKASCSPGDWVNADKAS
;
A
#
# COMPACT_ATOMS: atom_id res chain seq x y z
N MET A 1 -28.58 -37.51 24.98
CA MET A 1 -29.33 -37.48 23.72
C MET A 1 -28.45 -36.79 22.68
N GLN A 2 -27.81 -37.58 21.82
CA GLN A 2 -27.10 -37.11 20.61
C GLN A 2 -28.11 -37.03 19.46
N LEU A 3 -28.13 -35.91 18.74
CA LEU A 3 -28.69 -35.78 17.39
C LEU A 3 -27.91 -34.71 16.60
N PRO A 4 -27.89 -34.77 15.25
CA PRO A 4 -26.63 -34.84 14.49
C PRO A 4 -26.30 -33.61 13.61
N VAL A 5 -25.05 -33.56 13.16
CA VAL A 5 -24.49 -32.63 12.15
C VAL A 5 -24.73 -33.20 10.74
N PRO A 6 -25.22 -32.41 9.76
CA PRO A 6 -25.27 -32.86 8.37
C PRO A 6 -23.99 -32.47 7.61
N CYS A 7 -23.28 -33.48 7.11
CA CYS A 7 -22.32 -33.37 6.01
C CYS A 7 -23.08 -33.21 4.69
N TYR A 8 -22.68 -32.26 3.84
CA TYR A 8 -23.02 -32.29 2.41
C TYR A 8 -21.74 -32.43 1.58
N LEU A 9 -21.69 -33.55 0.87
CA LEU A 9 -20.72 -33.92 -0.16
C LEU A 9 -20.99 -33.13 -1.45
N ALA A 10 -19.90 -32.69 -2.08
CA ALA A 10 -19.88 -32.10 -3.41
C ALA A 10 -20.28 -33.13 -4.48
N ALA A 11 -21.13 -32.71 -5.42
CA ALA A 11 -21.40 -33.42 -6.66
C ALA A 11 -20.93 -32.55 -7.83
N THR A 12 -19.96 -33.06 -8.57
CA THR A 12 -19.46 -32.52 -9.84
C THR A 12 -20.39 -32.98 -10.98
N SER A 13 -20.75 -32.07 -11.88
CA SER A 13 -21.25 -32.45 -13.20
C SER A 13 -20.72 -31.47 -14.25
N ALA A 14 -19.74 -31.94 -15.02
CA ALA A 14 -19.25 -31.31 -16.22
C ALA A 14 -20.28 -31.46 -17.35
N HIS A 15 -20.54 -30.38 -18.10
CA HIS A 15 -21.11 -30.44 -19.43
C HIS A 15 -20.15 -29.70 -20.37
N ALA A 16 -19.52 -30.47 -21.26
CA ALA A 16 -18.64 -29.97 -22.30
C ALA A 16 -19.46 -29.43 -23.47
N VAL A 17 -19.16 -28.20 -23.90
CA VAL A 17 -19.61 -27.66 -25.19
C VAL A 17 -18.39 -27.61 -26.10
N GLN A 18 -18.44 -28.37 -27.20
CA GLN A 18 -17.49 -28.30 -28.31
C GLN A 18 -17.71 -27.00 -29.11
N VAL A 19 -16.65 -26.25 -29.37
CA VAL A 19 -16.57 -25.34 -30.53
C VAL A 19 -15.20 -25.46 -31.19
N ALA A 20 -15.23 -25.40 -32.52
CA ALA A 20 -14.28 -25.91 -33.50
C ALA A 20 -12.98 -25.09 -33.67
N ALA A 21 -12.02 -25.73 -34.33
CA ALA A 21 -10.69 -25.23 -34.65
C ALA A 21 -10.62 -24.39 -35.96
N CYS A 22 -9.53 -23.59 -36.02
CA CYS A 22 -8.81 -22.97 -37.16
C CYS A 22 -9.20 -21.53 -37.63
N PRO A 23 -8.28 -20.75 -38.25
CA PRO A 23 -6.80 -20.82 -38.24
C PRO A 23 -6.08 -19.46 -38.00
N SER A 24 -4.80 -19.58 -37.62
CA SER A 24 -3.68 -18.63 -37.65
C SER A 24 -3.86 -17.27 -38.35
N ILE A 25 -3.61 -16.17 -37.60
CA ILE A 25 -3.28 -14.85 -38.15
C ILE A 25 -2.04 -14.28 -37.43
N GLN A 26 -1.18 -13.68 -38.24
CA GLN A 26 0.21 -13.31 -38.01
C GLN A 26 0.42 -12.28 -36.90
N HIS A 27 1.48 -12.50 -36.11
CA HIS A 27 1.99 -11.57 -35.10
C HIS A 27 2.52 -10.28 -35.72
N HIS A 28 2.09 -9.13 -35.18
CA HIS A 28 2.87 -7.89 -35.18
C HIS A 28 3.05 -7.44 -33.73
N GLY A 29 4.29 -7.05 -33.42
CA GLY A 29 4.80 -6.90 -32.06
C GLY A 29 4.09 -5.83 -31.22
N ARG A 30 3.76 -6.21 -29.99
CA ARG A 30 3.55 -5.31 -28.84
C ARG A 30 4.11 -6.01 -27.60
N SER A 31 4.93 -5.30 -26.83
CA SER A 31 5.42 -5.74 -25.53
C SER A 31 4.25 -5.90 -24.57
N LYS A 32 3.96 -7.15 -24.18
CA LYS A 32 2.92 -7.50 -23.20
C LYS A 32 3.51 -7.51 -21.80
N LEU A 33 2.88 -6.82 -20.86
CA LEU A 33 3.19 -6.94 -19.43
C LEU A 33 2.56 -8.25 -18.92
N ARG A 34 3.38 -9.11 -18.33
CA ARG A 34 2.95 -10.35 -17.65
C ARG A 34 2.78 -10.03 -16.16
N ARG A 35 1.70 -10.49 -15.52
CA ARG A 35 1.62 -10.48 -14.06
C ARG A 35 0.80 -11.64 -13.53
N PHE A 36 1.35 -12.33 -12.53
CA PHE A 36 0.78 -13.51 -11.88
C PHE A 36 -0.27 -13.14 -10.84
N VAL A 37 -1.35 -13.92 -10.80
CA VAL A 37 -2.33 -13.96 -9.70
C VAL A 37 -1.86 -15.03 -8.71
N LEU A 38 -1.53 -14.65 -7.48
CA LEU A 38 -1.16 -15.60 -6.42
C LEU A 38 -2.41 -16.13 -5.72
N HIS A 39 -2.78 -17.39 -6.02
CA HIS A 39 -3.62 -18.20 -5.14
C HIS A 39 -2.75 -19.20 -4.39
N HIS A 40 -2.67 -19.07 -3.06
CA HIS A 40 -2.05 -20.10 -2.21
C HIS A 40 -3.12 -21.05 -1.67
N THR A 41 -3.06 -22.32 -2.07
CA THR A 41 -3.71 -23.43 -1.37
C THR A 41 -2.73 -24.02 -0.36
N ALA A 42 -3.13 -24.06 0.92
CA ALA A 42 -2.33 -24.60 2.01
C ALA A 42 -2.16 -26.13 1.89
N SER A 43 -0.95 -26.63 2.18
CA SER A 43 -0.65 -28.05 2.34
C SER A 43 0.19 -28.28 3.60
N GLN A 44 -0.27 -29.19 4.44
CA GLN A 44 0.41 -29.67 5.65
C GLN A 44 1.40 -30.79 5.32
N ALA A 45 2.64 -30.66 5.80
CA ALA A 45 3.56 -31.75 6.19
C ALA A 45 4.72 -31.09 6.98
N GLY A 46 5.31 -31.61 8.05
CA GLY A 46 5.38 -32.98 8.52
C GLY A 46 6.83 -33.38 8.84
N SER A 47 7.39 -32.86 9.94
CA SER A 47 8.46 -33.46 10.77
C SER A 47 9.94 -33.55 10.30
N ARG A 48 10.80 -33.30 11.31
CA ARG A 48 12.17 -33.84 11.58
C ARG A 48 13.33 -33.37 10.70
N SER A 49 14.26 -32.65 11.33
CA SER A 49 15.67 -33.09 11.49
C SER A 49 16.29 -32.42 12.72
N GLN A 50 16.73 -33.23 13.68
CA GLN A 50 17.69 -32.85 14.73
C GLN A 50 19.11 -33.11 14.20
N GLN A 51 20.08 -32.27 14.57
CA GLN A 51 21.30 -32.64 15.33
C GLN A 51 22.49 -31.70 15.07
N LEU A 52 22.94 -31.07 16.17
CA LEU A 52 24.33 -30.95 16.66
C LEU A 52 25.44 -30.48 15.69
N VAL A 53 26.02 -29.31 15.98
CA VAL A 53 27.45 -29.22 16.35
C VAL A 53 27.65 -28.14 17.42
N THR A 54 28.22 -28.55 18.55
CA THR A 54 28.66 -27.74 19.68
C THR A 54 30.14 -27.36 19.50
N ARG A 55 30.53 -26.20 20.07
CA ARG A 55 31.84 -25.90 20.71
C ARG A 55 32.84 -25.06 19.91
N ALA A 56 32.99 -23.79 20.31
CA ALA A 56 34.28 -23.27 20.81
C ALA A 56 34.06 -21.95 21.57
N LEU A 57 34.43 -21.96 22.85
CA LEU A 57 34.50 -20.80 23.73
C LEU A 57 35.85 -20.10 23.56
N GLN A 58 35.79 -18.76 23.70
CA GLN A 58 36.76 -17.88 24.37
C GLN A 58 38.21 -17.83 23.83
N THR A 59 38.56 -16.67 23.26
CA THR A 59 39.73 -15.90 23.72
C THR A 59 39.45 -14.40 23.55
N GLU A 60 39.57 -13.67 24.65
CA GLU A 60 39.59 -12.22 24.70
C GLU A 60 40.85 -11.66 24.01
N GLU A 61 40.70 -10.61 23.19
CA GLU A 61 41.77 -9.62 23.00
C GLU A 61 41.20 -8.19 23.04
N LYS A 62 41.88 -7.34 23.82
CA LYS A 62 41.57 -5.93 24.10
C LYS A 62 41.89 -5.01 22.91
N PRO A 63 41.31 -3.80 22.86
CA PRO A 63 41.21 -3.01 21.64
C PRO A 63 42.51 -2.27 21.31
N THR A 64 42.95 -2.35 20.06
CA THR A 64 44.01 -1.49 19.51
C THR A 64 43.38 -0.34 18.74
N ALA A 65 43.69 0.87 19.19
CA ALA A 65 43.34 2.12 18.51
C ALA A 65 44.01 2.19 17.14
N GLN A 66 43.22 2.26 16.07
CA GLN A 66 43.70 2.67 14.75
C GLN A 66 42.86 3.79 14.16
N LYS A 67 43.60 4.68 13.50
CA LYS A 67 43.29 6.06 13.17
C LYS A 67 42.10 6.20 12.22
N LYS A 68 41.25 7.19 12.52
CA LYS A 68 40.23 7.77 11.64
C LYS A 68 40.79 8.00 10.24
N ARG A 69 40.33 7.22 9.26
CA ARG A 69 40.32 7.59 7.85
C ARG A 69 38.87 7.65 7.41
N GLY A 70 38.44 8.84 7.00
CA GLY A 70 37.07 9.13 6.61
C GLY A 70 36.64 8.20 5.47
N ARG A 71 35.80 7.22 5.80
CA ARG A 71 35.03 6.44 4.84
C ARG A 71 33.79 7.27 4.55
N LYS A 72 33.73 7.92 3.39
CA LYS A 72 32.45 8.41 2.84
C LYS A 72 31.57 7.16 2.75
N LYS A 73 30.60 7.02 3.67
CA LYS A 73 29.50 6.07 3.49
C LYS A 73 28.80 6.51 2.21
N GLY A 74 28.87 5.66 1.18
CA GLY A 74 27.98 5.79 0.03
C GLY A 74 26.59 5.50 0.52
N THR A 75 25.85 6.54 0.86
CA THR A 75 24.41 6.47 1.03
C THR A 75 23.84 6.40 -0.38
N HIS A 76 23.43 5.21 -0.81
CA HIS A 76 22.45 5.13 -1.88
C HIS A 76 21.25 5.97 -1.45
N PRO A 77 20.73 6.88 -2.30
CA PRO A 77 19.58 7.68 -1.92
C PRO A 77 18.39 6.73 -1.79
N GLU A 78 18.04 6.35 -0.56
CA GLU A 78 16.73 5.78 -0.28
C GLU A 78 15.69 6.80 -0.78
N LEU A 79 14.87 6.35 -1.74
CA LEU A 79 13.82 7.10 -2.42
C LEU A 79 12.90 7.86 -1.44
N PRO A 80 12.39 9.02 -1.84
CA PRO A 80 13.10 10.29 -1.84
C PRO A 80 12.86 11.08 -0.53
N SER A 81 13.91 11.74 -0.05
CA SER A 81 13.84 12.96 0.77
C SER A 81 12.74 13.90 0.24
N PRO A 82 12.01 14.66 1.09
CA PRO A 82 10.93 15.56 0.65
C PRO A 82 11.37 16.32 -0.59
N ALA A 83 10.81 15.95 -1.74
CA ALA A 83 11.27 16.52 -2.98
C ALA A 83 10.92 18.02 -2.96
N ASN A 84 11.92 18.86 -3.25
CA ASN A 84 11.72 20.31 -3.34
C ASN A 84 10.66 20.70 -4.39
N PHE A 85 10.35 19.78 -5.30
CA PHE A 85 9.42 19.96 -6.40
C PHE A 85 8.32 18.90 -6.37
N GLN A 86 7.14 19.25 -6.85
CA GLN A 86 6.03 18.32 -6.95
C GLN A 86 6.44 17.10 -7.80
N GLN A 87 6.04 15.91 -7.38
CA GLN A 87 6.39 14.66 -8.06
C GLN A 87 5.17 14.03 -8.76
N THR A 88 5.48 13.19 -9.75
CA THR A 88 4.55 12.26 -10.39
C THR A 88 5.26 10.92 -10.65
N VAL A 89 4.54 9.90 -11.11
CA VAL A 89 5.14 8.61 -11.49
C VAL A 89 5.91 8.75 -12.81
N LYS A 90 7.04 8.06 -12.97
CA LYS A 90 7.83 8.11 -14.21
C LYS A 90 7.14 7.33 -15.34
N LYS A 91 6.46 6.24 -14.99
CA LYS A 91 5.71 5.35 -15.89
C LYS A 91 4.40 4.93 -15.26
N SER A 92 3.42 4.60 -16.10
CA SER A 92 2.15 4.06 -15.66
C SER A 92 2.28 2.59 -15.25
N PHE A 93 1.48 2.22 -14.24
CA PHE A 93 1.29 0.83 -13.83
C PHE A 93 -0.20 0.57 -13.63
N THR A 94 -0.58 -0.70 -13.71
CA THR A 94 -1.98 -1.11 -13.61
C THR A 94 -2.13 -2.29 -12.67
N LEU A 95 -3.11 -2.23 -11.77
CA LEU A 95 -3.54 -3.33 -10.93
C LEU A 95 -5.04 -3.55 -11.08
N GLY A 96 -5.46 -4.82 -11.04
CA GLY A 96 -6.86 -5.19 -11.08
C GLY A 96 -7.19 -6.15 -9.95
N GLY A 97 -8.45 -6.15 -9.54
CA GLY A 97 -8.95 -7.06 -8.52
C GLY A 97 -10.38 -6.74 -8.12
N LEU A 98 -10.88 -7.47 -7.13
CA LEU A 98 -12.21 -7.25 -6.55
C LEU A 98 -12.16 -6.07 -5.58
N GLY A 99 -13.21 -5.24 -5.59
CA GLY A 99 -13.51 -4.35 -4.48
C GLY A 99 -13.93 -5.16 -3.25
N LEU A 100 -13.47 -4.77 -2.07
CA LEU A 100 -13.76 -5.48 -0.82
C LEU A 100 -15.28 -5.49 -0.55
N HIS A 101 -15.91 -4.33 -0.63
CA HIS A 101 -17.30 -4.14 -0.21
C HIS A 101 -18.31 -4.48 -1.30
N THR A 102 -18.04 -4.07 -2.53
CA THR A 102 -18.90 -4.27 -3.70
C THR A 102 -18.80 -5.70 -4.24
N GLY A 103 -17.61 -6.32 -4.17
CA GLY A 103 -17.32 -7.58 -4.85
C GLY A 103 -17.27 -7.45 -6.37
N GLU A 104 -17.27 -6.23 -6.90
CA GLU A 104 -17.15 -5.96 -8.33
C GLU A 104 -15.67 -5.87 -8.70
N TYR A 105 -15.32 -6.37 -9.89
CA TYR A 105 -13.96 -6.28 -10.38
C TYR A 105 -13.70 -4.88 -10.95
N ALA A 106 -12.54 -4.30 -10.61
CA ALA A 106 -12.08 -3.03 -11.15
C ALA A 106 -10.60 -3.12 -11.57
N TYR A 107 -10.22 -2.26 -12.50
CA TYR A 107 -8.83 -2.04 -12.90
C TYR A 107 -8.46 -0.59 -12.64
N ILE A 108 -7.37 -0.39 -11.90
CA ILE A 108 -6.80 0.91 -11.61
C ILE A 108 -5.49 1.06 -12.36
N ARG A 109 -5.39 2.11 -13.16
CA ARG A 109 -4.14 2.52 -13.80
C ARG A 109 -3.71 3.87 -13.26
N VAL A 110 -2.53 3.93 -12.66
CA VAL A 110 -1.92 5.17 -12.20
C VAL A 110 -1.00 5.69 -13.28
N ARG A 111 -1.16 6.96 -13.69
CA ARG A 111 -0.42 7.59 -14.78
C ARG A 111 0.24 8.90 -14.34
N PRO A 112 1.30 9.33 -15.04
CA PRO A 112 1.86 10.66 -14.84
C PRO A 112 0.79 11.75 -15.05
N ALA A 113 0.88 12.83 -14.27
CA ALA A 113 0.04 14.02 -14.38
C ALA A 113 0.89 15.29 -14.33
N TYR A 114 0.34 16.40 -14.80
CA TYR A 114 1.05 17.67 -14.75
C TYR A 114 1.09 18.22 -13.31
N ALA A 115 2.05 19.08 -13.04
CA ALA A 115 2.10 19.82 -11.79
C ALA A 115 0.83 20.67 -11.60
N ASP A 116 0.46 20.86 -10.34
CA ASP A 116 -0.76 21.53 -9.87
C ASP A 116 -2.10 20.85 -10.21
N GLU A 117 -2.08 19.71 -10.92
CA GLU A 117 -3.31 18.92 -11.14
C GLU A 117 -3.72 18.11 -9.90
N GLY A 118 -2.76 17.76 -9.03
CA GLY A 118 -3.01 16.87 -7.91
C GLY A 118 -3.30 15.43 -8.33
N ARG A 119 -3.87 14.67 -7.40
CA ARG A 119 -4.35 13.30 -7.64
C ARG A 119 -5.82 13.33 -8.00
N TYR A 120 -6.20 12.66 -9.08
CA TYR A 120 -7.60 12.62 -9.51
C TYR A 120 -7.94 11.30 -10.18
N PHE A 121 -9.16 10.84 -9.92
CA PHE A 121 -9.71 9.65 -10.55
C PHE A 121 -10.42 10.01 -11.84
N VAL A 122 -10.31 9.14 -12.85
CA VAL A 122 -11.03 9.25 -14.12
C VAL A 122 -11.72 7.93 -14.41
N ARG A 123 -13.04 7.95 -14.54
CA ARG A 123 -13.78 6.75 -14.99
C ARG A 123 -13.57 6.54 -16.48
N VAL A 124 -13.05 5.37 -16.85
CA VAL A 124 -12.72 5.01 -18.24
C VAL A 124 -13.60 3.88 -18.76
N PRO A 125 -13.88 3.81 -20.07
CA PRO A 125 -14.71 2.76 -20.64
C PRO A 125 -14.03 1.40 -20.58
N LYS A 126 -14.85 0.34 -20.65
CA LYS A 126 -14.39 -1.05 -20.68
C LYS A 126 -13.39 -1.28 -21.83
N GLY A 127 -12.30 -2.01 -21.56
CA GLY A 127 -11.24 -2.27 -22.54
C GLY A 127 -10.07 -1.29 -22.48
N THR A 128 -10.17 -0.19 -21.71
CA THR A 128 -9.09 0.81 -21.62
C THR A 128 -7.86 0.27 -20.88
N ASN A 129 -8.11 -0.37 -19.74
CA ASN A 129 -7.14 -0.96 -18.84
C ASN A 129 -7.21 -2.49 -18.88
N SER A 130 -8.41 -3.09 -19.00
CA SER A 130 -8.57 -4.55 -19.00
C SER A 130 -7.79 -5.24 -20.13
N ASP A 131 -7.71 -4.61 -21.31
CA ASP A 131 -7.01 -5.18 -22.48
C ASP A 131 -5.48 -5.16 -22.33
N LEU A 132 -4.97 -4.48 -21.30
CA LEU A 132 -3.57 -4.54 -20.90
C LEU A 132 -3.24 -5.83 -20.14
N PHE A 133 -4.26 -6.54 -19.64
CA PHE A 133 -4.12 -7.83 -18.98
C PHE A 133 -4.41 -8.96 -19.96
N THR A 134 -3.53 -9.95 -20.03
CA THR A 134 -3.90 -11.28 -20.50
C THR A 134 -4.11 -12.11 -19.24
N ILE A 135 -5.37 -12.40 -18.88
CA ILE A 135 -5.63 -13.43 -17.86
C ILE A 135 -5.26 -14.75 -18.55
N GLU A 136 -4.07 -15.27 -18.26
CA GLU A 136 -3.72 -16.64 -18.66
C GLU A 136 -4.67 -17.58 -17.90
N ASP A 137 -5.26 -18.55 -18.60
CA ASP A 137 -6.03 -19.62 -17.96
C ASP A 137 -5.18 -20.23 -16.83
N PRO A 138 -5.77 -20.56 -15.66
CA PRO A 138 -5.02 -21.09 -14.53
C PRO A 138 -4.22 -22.31 -14.99
N ILE A 139 -2.89 -22.22 -14.92
CA ILE A 139 -2.00 -23.34 -15.19
C ILE A 139 -2.30 -24.40 -14.14
N GLU A 140 -2.88 -25.53 -14.54
CA GLU A 140 -2.90 -26.75 -13.73
C GLU A 140 -1.45 -27.14 -13.45
N ARG A 141 -0.91 -26.77 -12.29
CA ARG A 141 0.43 -27.18 -11.88
C ARG A 141 0.40 -28.68 -11.55
N ASN A 142 0.85 -29.50 -12.49
CA ASN A 142 1.24 -30.88 -12.18
C ASN A 142 2.50 -30.85 -11.31
N MET A 143 2.47 -31.61 -10.22
CA MET A 143 3.45 -31.63 -9.13
C MET A 143 4.86 -32.14 -9.49
N ASP A 144 5.15 -32.47 -10.76
CA ASP A 144 6.38 -33.18 -11.15
C ASP A 144 7.37 -32.39 -12.02
N GLU A 145 7.11 -31.12 -12.35
CA GLU A 145 8.04 -30.31 -13.17
C GLU A 145 8.45 -29.01 -12.47
N SER A 146 9.30 -29.12 -11.43
CA SER A 146 9.99 -27.97 -10.83
C SER A 146 11.51 -28.08 -10.93
N LEU A 147 12.03 -28.28 -12.15
CA LEU A 147 13.46 -28.14 -12.44
C LEU A 147 13.63 -27.54 -13.84
N SER A 148 13.31 -26.26 -13.98
CA SER A 148 13.61 -25.48 -15.18
C SER A 148 14.08 -24.10 -14.76
N THR A 149 15.40 -23.90 -14.83
CA THR A 149 16.10 -22.62 -14.62
C THR A 149 15.97 -21.75 -15.85
N ASP A 150 15.23 -20.65 -15.76
CA ASP A 150 15.33 -19.53 -16.71
C ASP A 150 15.32 -18.22 -15.91
N PRO A 151 16.32 -17.32 -16.05
CA PRO A 151 16.47 -16.16 -15.19
C PRO A 151 15.68 -14.99 -15.78
N ALA A 152 14.47 -14.79 -15.29
CA ALA A 152 13.76 -13.53 -15.48
C ALA A 152 12.69 -13.37 -14.39
N THR A 153 12.87 -12.39 -13.50
CA THR A 153 12.01 -11.18 -13.42
C THR A 153 12.22 -10.49 -12.08
N THR A 154 12.34 -9.17 -12.12
CA THR A 154 12.37 -8.25 -10.97
C THR A 154 11.24 -8.47 -9.95
N ASP A 155 10.18 -9.19 -10.32
CA ASP A 155 9.06 -9.53 -9.43
C ASP A 155 9.42 -10.65 -8.43
N GLU A 156 10.23 -11.64 -8.83
CA GLU A 156 10.71 -12.70 -7.93
C GLU A 156 11.74 -12.16 -6.92
N GLU A 157 12.60 -11.24 -7.35
CA GLU A 157 13.59 -10.59 -6.48
C GLU A 157 12.92 -9.70 -5.42
N ASN A 158 11.88 -8.95 -5.80
CA ASN A 158 11.10 -8.13 -4.85
C ASN A 158 10.27 -8.99 -3.89
N ALA A 159 9.66 -10.08 -4.38
CA ALA A 159 8.96 -11.04 -3.54
C ALA A 159 9.90 -11.70 -2.54
N LEU A 160 11.12 -12.08 -2.98
CA LEU A 160 12.17 -12.61 -2.13
C LEU A 160 12.63 -11.58 -1.10
N GLN A 161 12.86 -10.33 -1.48
CA GLN A 161 13.29 -9.27 -0.56
C GLN A 161 12.23 -8.96 0.50
N LEU A 162 10.95 -8.99 0.12
CA LEU A 162 9.84 -8.84 1.05
C LEU A 162 9.69 -10.08 1.95
N GLU A 163 9.84 -11.29 1.41
CA GLU A 163 9.86 -12.53 2.19
C GLU A 163 10.99 -12.52 3.22
N LEU A 164 12.19 -12.10 2.81
CA LEU A 164 13.34 -11.90 3.69
C LEU A 164 13.08 -10.83 4.73
N TYR A 165 12.37 -9.76 4.37
CA TYR A 165 11.98 -8.72 5.33
C TYR A 165 10.98 -9.25 6.36
N TYR A 166 10.03 -10.10 5.97
CA TYR A 166 9.16 -10.77 6.94
C TYR A 166 9.94 -11.74 7.82
N LYS A 167 10.84 -12.54 7.25
CA LYS A 167 11.75 -13.42 8.02
C LYS A 167 12.62 -12.61 8.98
N TYR A 168 13.10 -11.45 8.57
CA TYR A 168 13.82 -10.50 9.41
C TYR A 168 12.97 -10.00 10.58
N LEU A 169 11.73 -9.55 10.33
CA LEU A 169 10.83 -9.09 11.38
C LEU A 169 10.52 -10.22 12.38
N HIS A 170 10.31 -11.44 11.90
CA HIS A 170 10.17 -12.62 12.76
C HIS A 170 11.44 -12.87 13.59
N ALA A 171 12.62 -12.80 12.97
CA ALA A 171 13.87 -12.95 13.67
C ALA A 171 14.07 -11.85 14.73
N GLN A 172 13.66 -10.61 14.47
CA GLN A 172 13.69 -9.52 15.46
C GLN A 172 12.78 -9.82 16.66
N ALA A 173 11.57 -10.33 16.41
CA ALA A 173 10.66 -10.77 17.47
C ALA A 173 11.24 -11.95 18.28
N GLU A 174 12.09 -12.77 17.67
CA GLU A 174 12.84 -13.86 18.31
C GLU A 174 14.18 -13.43 18.94
N GLY A 175 14.51 -12.13 18.94
CA GLY A 175 15.68 -11.56 19.63
C GLY A 175 16.89 -11.25 18.75
N PHE A 176 16.73 -11.18 17.43
CA PHE A 176 17.78 -10.72 16.51
C PHE A 176 18.04 -9.21 16.64
N ASP A 177 19.30 -8.83 16.92
CA ASP A 177 19.73 -7.44 17.20
C ASP A 177 20.43 -6.77 15.99
N GLY A 178 20.25 -7.30 14.78
CA GLY A 178 20.80 -6.74 13.55
C GLY A 178 19.80 -5.88 12.77
N ASP A 179 20.28 -5.09 11.82
CA ASP A 179 19.44 -4.45 10.82
C ASP A 179 19.07 -5.41 9.68
N PHE A 180 18.18 -4.98 8.79
CA PHE A 180 17.70 -5.83 7.69
C PHE A 180 18.82 -6.23 6.74
N GLU A 181 19.78 -5.34 6.49
CA GLU A 181 20.93 -5.61 5.62
C GLU A 181 21.84 -6.67 6.26
N ALA A 182 22.09 -6.60 7.56
CA ALA A 182 22.79 -7.62 8.33
C ALA A 182 22.04 -8.96 8.31
N TYR A 183 20.70 -8.95 8.37
CA TYR A 183 19.89 -10.15 8.27
C TYR A 183 19.97 -10.79 6.88
N VAL A 184 19.76 -10.02 5.81
CA VAL A 184 19.85 -10.49 4.42
C VAL A 184 21.25 -11.04 4.12
N THR A 185 22.30 -10.37 4.61
CA THR A 185 23.69 -10.83 4.45
C THR A 185 23.97 -12.15 5.18
N GLN A 186 23.26 -12.42 6.28
CA GLN A 186 23.37 -13.68 7.02
C GLN A 186 22.57 -14.82 6.36
N GLU A 187 21.39 -14.51 5.80
CA GLU A 187 20.50 -15.49 5.19
C GLU A 187 20.87 -15.84 3.73
N ILE A 188 21.43 -14.90 2.97
CA ILE A 188 21.80 -15.09 1.57
C ILE A 188 23.30 -14.88 1.42
N ALA A 189 24.03 -15.96 1.13
CA ALA A 189 25.48 -15.93 0.89
C ALA A 189 25.90 -15.17 -0.39
N GLN A 190 24.99 -14.44 -1.04
CA GLN A 190 25.27 -13.55 -2.17
C GLN A 190 24.55 -12.21 -2.01
N PRO A 191 25.21 -11.08 -2.35
CA PRO A 191 24.58 -9.77 -2.31
C PRO A 191 23.45 -9.70 -3.34
N VAL A 192 22.24 -9.43 -2.88
CA VAL A 192 21.12 -9.03 -3.74
C VAL A 192 21.48 -7.66 -4.30
N ILE A 193 21.84 -7.61 -5.57
CA ILE A 193 21.96 -6.35 -6.30
C ILE A 193 20.52 -5.90 -6.53
N ASP A 194 20.11 -4.83 -5.85
CA ASP A 194 18.85 -4.12 -6.11
C ASP A 194 18.86 -3.69 -7.59
N SER A 195 18.27 -4.52 -8.45
CA SER A 195 18.29 -4.30 -9.90
C SER A 195 17.25 -3.23 -10.23
N MET A 196 17.58 -1.97 -9.91
CA MET A 196 16.78 -0.83 -10.35
C MET A 196 16.63 -0.91 -11.89
N PRO A 197 15.43 -0.65 -12.43
CA PRO A 197 15.25 -0.59 -13.87
C PRO A 197 16.24 0.42 -14.47
N PRO A 198 16.77 0.17 -15.68
CA PRO A 198 17.83 0.99 -16.27
C PRO A 198 17.44 2.47 -16.25
N GLU A 199 18.33 3.31 -15.69
CA GLU A 199 18.09 4.75 -15.46
C GLU A 199 17.70 5.52 -16.74
N ASP A 200 18.12 5.01 -17.90
CA ASP A 200 18.06 5.67 -19.22
C ASP A 200 16.71 5.58 -19.96
N GLU A 201 15.67 4.97 -19.39
CA GLU A 201 14.35 4.99 -20.04
C GLU A 201 13.66 6.35 -19.90
N ALA A 202 13.16 6.88 -21.01
CA ALA A 202 12.43 8.15 -21.04
C ALA A 202 11.14 8.08 -20.20
N ASN A 203 10.77 9.22 -19.60
CA ASN A 203 9.53 9.36 -18.84
C ASN A 203 8.32 9.16 -19.78
N GLU A 204 7.28 8.49 -19.28
CA GLU A 204 6.02 8.40 -20.02
C GLU A 204 5.41 9.80 -20.18
N GLU A 205 4.87 10.07 -21.37
CA GLU A 205 4.23 11.33 -21.68
C GLU A 205 2.96 11.53 -20.85
N VAL A 206 2.80 12.74 -20.29
CA VAL A 206 1.61 13.12 -19.54
C VAL A 206 0.44 13.28 -20.51
N VAL A 207 -0.70 12.66 -20.20
CA VAL A 207 -1.94 12.83 -20.96
C VAL A 207 -2.72 14.02 -20.39
N PRO A 208 -2.95 15.10 -21.15
CA PRO A 208 -3.71 16.24 -20.66
C PRO A 208 -5.16 15.88 -20.33
N ARG A 209 -5.73 16.56 -19.34
CA ARG A 209 -7.16 16.44 -19.02
C ARG A 209 -8.04 16.83 -20.21
N SER A 210 -9.03 15.99 -20.51
CA SER A 210 -10.08 16.29 -21.47
C SER A 210 -11.30 16.89 -20.77
N LYS A 211 -12.04 17.75 -21.46
CA LYS A 211 -13.37 18.22 -20.99
C LYS A 211 -14.41 17.10 -20.91
N SER A 212 -14.18 16.00 -21.62
CA SER A 212 -15.02 14.81 -21.58
C SER A 212 -14.64 13.84 -20.46
N ASP A 213 -13.53 14.07 -19.75
CA ASP A 213 -13.13 13.20 -18.66
C ASP A 213 -14.14 13.33 -17.52
N ASN A 214 -14.62 12.18 -17.06
CA ASN A 214 -15.42 12.09 -15.85
C ASN A 214 -14.48 12.04 -14.65
N VAL A 215 -14.16 13.23 -14.11
CA VAL A 215 -13.11 13.39 -13.11
C VAL A 215 -13.68 13.51 -11.70
N GLN A 216 -13.11 12.73 -10.79
CA GLN A 216 -13.29 12.90 -9.36
C GLN A 216 -11.95 13.26 -8.69
N GLU A 217 -11.82 14.52 -8.25
CA GLU A 217 -10.60 14.99 -7.58
C GLU A 217 -10.38 14.23 -6.26
N ALA A 218 -9.16 13.79 -5.95
CA ALA A 218 -8.83 13.17 -4.67
C ALA A 218 -8.52 14.24 -3.62
N CYS A 219 -9.56 14.95 -3.17
CA CYS A 219 -9.46 15.99 -2.15
C CYS A 219 -10.66 15.98 -1.19
N LEU A 220 -10.54 16.69 -0.06
CA LEU A 220 -11.60 16.76 0.95
C LEU A 220 -12.96 17.25 0.41
N ALA A 221 -12.97 18.14 -0.60
CA ALA A 221 -14.21 18.65 -1.19
C ALA A 221 -15.00 17.58 -1.96
N SER A 222 -14.31 16.54 -2.43
CA SER A 222 -14.89 15.41 -3.15
C SER A 222 -15.43 14.32 -2.23
N THR A 223 -15.09 14.35 -0.93
CA THR A 223 -15.50 13.30 0.00
C THR A 223 -17.01 13.30 0.19
N HIS A 224 -17.62 12.13 0.10
CA HIS A 224 -19.06 11.96 0.24
C HIS A 224 -19.39 11.06 1.43
N GLN A 225 -20.34 11.50 2.24
CA GLN A 225 -20.78 10.79 3.43
C GLN A 225 -21.85 9.76 3.06
N GLN A 226 -21.56 8.49 3.31
CA GLN A 226 -22.48 7.37 3.10
C GLN A 226 -22.79 6.66 4.43
N PRO A 227 -23.86 5.86 4.53
CA PRO A 227 -24.21 5.11 5.76
C PRO A 227 -23.07 4.23 6.32
N HIS A 228 -22.11 3.88 5.46
CA HIS A 228 -20.97 3.01 5.75
C HIS A 228 -19.62 3.75 5.74
N ALA A 229 -19.61 5.09 5.78
CA ALA A 229 -18.40 5.92 5.74
C ALA A 229 -17.39 5.66 6.87
N ARG A 230 -17.79 4.94 7.92
CA ARG A 230 -16.88 4.46 8.97
C ARG A 230 -15.93 3.34 8.51
N PHE A 231 -16.23 2.65 7.41
CA PHE A 231 -15.52 1.45 6.95
C PHE A 231 -14.59 1.70 5.76
N CYS A 232 -14.82 2.75 4.98
CA CYS A 232 -14.00 3.13 3.84
C CYS A 232 -14.25 4.60 3.49
N THR A 233 -13.32 5.21 2.74
CA THR A 233 -13.46 6.56 2.22
C THR A 233 -13.97 6.53 0.78
N THR A 234 -14.99 7.36 0.51
CA THR A 234 -15.62 7.47 -0.81
C THR A 234 -15.51 8.90 -1.34
N LEU A 235 -15.13 9.02 -2.61
CA LEU A 235 -15.13 10.25 -3.37
C LEU A 235 -16.31 10.27 -4.35
N GLY A 236 -16.98 11.40 -4.47
CA GLY A 236 -18.14 11.56 -5.34
C GLY A 236 -19.40 10.85 -4.84
N ASP A 237 -20.48 10.97 -5.62
CA ASP A 237 -21.77 10.35 -5.33
C ASP A 237 -22.35 9.77 -6.64
N GLY A 238 -23.35 8.90 -6.53
CA GLY A 238 -24.04 8.29 -7.66
C GLY A 238 -23.14 7.32 -8.44
N ASP A 239 -23.21 7.39 -9.77
CA ASP A 239 -22.52 6.48 -10.69
C ASP A 239 -21.03 6.82 -10.87
N ASP A 240 -20.65 8.07 -10.56
CA ASP A 240 -19.29 8.57 -10.75
C ASP A 240 -18.41 8.37 -9.50
N ARG A 241 -18.98 7.80 -8.44
CA ARG A 241 -18.28 7.58 -7.18
C ARG A 241 -17.09 6.63 -7.32
N VAL A 242 -16.12 6.83 -6.43
CA VAL A 242 -14.98 5.94 -6.24
C VAL A 242 -14.86 5.62 -4.74
N GLN A 243 -15.00 4.34 -4.40
CA GLN A 243 -15.00 3.82 -3.03
C GLN A 243 -13.65 3.18 -2.67
N SER A 244 -13.36 3.12 -1.37
CA SER A 244 -12.19 2.46 -0.78
C SER A 244 -10.85 3.01 -1.28
N VAL A 245 -10.75 4.33 -1.39
CA VAL A 245 -9.57 5.02 -1.97
C VAL A 245 -8.34 5.05 -1.06
N GLU A 246 -8.54 4.83 0.24
CA GLU A 246 -7.56 5.01 1.32
C GLU A 246 -6.24 4.27 1.10
N HIS A 247 -6.25 2.99 0.69
CA HIS A 247 -5.01 2.22 0.56
C HIS A 247 -4.12 2.72 -0.58
N LEU A 248 -4.73 2.99 -1.74
CA LEU A 248 -4.01 3.54 -2.90
C LEU A 248 -3.49 4.94 -2.58
N LEU A 249 -4.33 5.81 -2.02
CA LEU A 249 -3.92 7.16 -1.68
C LEU A 249 -2.84 7.18 -0.59
N SER A 250 -2.88 6.24 0.35
CA SER A 250 -1.82 6.04 1.35
C SER A 250 -0.50 5.68 0.70
N ALA A 251 -0.51 4.77 -0.28
CA ALA A 251 0.69 4.41 -1.04
C ALA A 251 1.26 5.60 -1.82
N LEU A 252 0.39 6.36 -2.50
CA LEU A 252 0.80 7.54 -3.26
C LEU A 252 1.40 8.61 -2.34
N GLU A 253 0.77 8.91 -1.22
CA GLU A 253 1.28 9.87 -0.24
C GLU A 253 2.60 9.39 0.39
N GLY A 254 2.66 8.12 0.79
CA GLY A 254 3.84 7.53 1.44
C GLY A 254 5.09 7.48 0.54
N PHE A 255 4.92 7.44 -0.78
CA PHE A 255 6.00 7.57 -1.77
C PHE A 255 6.27 9.01 -2.20
N GLY A 256 5.41 9.96 -1.84
CA GLY A 256 5.52 11.36 -2.23
C GLY A 256 5.00 11.68 -3.63
N VAL A 257 4.04 10.89 -4.17
CA VAL A 257 3.36 11.20 -5.43
C VAL A 257 2.31 12.28 -5.20
N ASP A 258 2.59 13.48 -5.72
CA ASP A 258 1.72 14.64 -5.57
C ASP A 258 0.70 14.77 -6.70
N ASN A 259 1.09 14.40 -7.92
CA ASN A 259 0.25 14.49 -9.11
C ASN A 259 0.10 13.11 -9.77
N ALA A 260 -1.13 12.67 -9.98
CA ALA A 260 -1.41 11.42 -10.68
C ALA A 260 -2.81 11.41 -11.31
N ARG A 261 -2.88 10.94 -12.55
CA ARG A 261 -4.15 10.56 -13.20
C ARG A 261 -4.41 9.10 -12.87
N ILE A 262 -5.52 8.82 -12.18
CA ILE A 262 -5.87 7.50 -11.70
C ILE A 262 -7.09 7.01 -12.47
N GLU A 263 -6.88 6.18 -13.47
CA GLU A 263 -7.96 5.66 -14.30
C GLU A 263 -8.61 4.47 -13.61
N ILE A 264 -9.94 4.49 -13.48
CA ILE A 264 -10.74 3.38 -12.95
C ILE A 264 -11.67 2.82 -14.03
N GLU A 265 -11.51 1.53 -14.30
CA GLU A 265 -12.37 0.75 -15.20
C GLU A 265 -13.13 -0.32 -14.41
N GLY A 266 -14.39 -0.56 -14.76
CA GLY A 266 -15.21 -1.60 -14.13
C GLY A 266 -15.98 -1.06 -12.94
N GLY A 267 -15.90 -1.75 -11.80
CA GLY A 267 -16.65 -1.42 -10.59
C GLY A 267 -16.35 -0.02 -10.02
N PRO A 268 -17.14 0.42 -9.02
CA PRO A 268 -16.97 1.73 -8.37
C PRO A 268 -15.96 1.74 -7.21
N GLU A 269 -15.31 0.62 -6.92
CA GLU A 269 -14.43 0.47 -5.77
C GLU A 269 -13.00 0.16 -6.21
N VAL A 270 -12.03 0.81 -5.57
CA VAL A 270 -10.61 0.50 -5.77
C VAL A 270 -10.36 -0.95 -5.30
N PRO A 271 -9.65 -1.78 -6.09
CA PRO A 271 -9.38 -3.17 -5.73
C PRO A 271 -8.70 -3.31 -4.38
N ILE A 272 -9.15 -4.28 -3.58
CA ILE A 272 -8.57 -4.56 -2.27
C ILE A 272 -7.18 -5.19 -2.36
N VAL A 273 -6.87 -5.84 -3.49
CA VAL A 273 -5.62 -6.58 -3.75
C VAL A 273 -5.38 -7.61 -2.64
N ASP A 274 -4.38 -7.41 -1.78
CA ASP A 274 -4.08 -8.29 -0.64
C ASP A 274 -4.57 -7.69 0.70
N GLY A 275 -5.38 -6.63 0.63
CA GLY A 275 -5.92 -5.85 1.74
C GLY A 275 -4.92 -4.91 2.43
N SER A 276 -3.71 -4.79 1.90
CA SER A 276 -2.72 -3.79 2.30
C SER A 276 -2.46 -2.78 1.17
N ALA A 277 -1.47 -1.92 1.34
CA ALA A 277 -0.97 -1.03 0.31
C ALA A 277 0.26 -1.57 -0.44
N LEU A 278 0.67 -2.81 -0.17
CA LEU A 278 1.91 -3.39 -0.66
C LEU A 278 1.98 -3.49 -2.18
N GLY A 279 0.91 -3.98 -2.83
CA GLY A 279 0.87 -4.10 -4.29
C GLY A 279 1.15 -2.75 -4.98
N TRP A 280 0.49 -1.70 -4.49
CA TRP A 280 0.70 -0.33 -4.96
C TRP A 280 2.14 0.16 -4.68
N ALA A 281 2.68 -0.13 -3.50
CA ALA A 281 4.05 0.24 -3.12
C ALA A 281 5.13 -0.48 -3.94
N ILE A 282 4.88 -1.73 -4.35
CA ILE A 282 5.77 -2.47 -5.25
C ILE A 282 5.83 -1.78 -6.62
N ASP A 283 4.67 -1.47 -7.19
CA ASP A 283 4.58 -0.80 -8.48
C ASP A 283 5.15 0.62 -8.47
N LEU A 284 4.90 1.39 -7.41
CA LEU A 284 5.45 2.74 -7.28
C LEU A 284 6.98 2.73 -7.21
N HIS A 285 7.55 1.75 -6.50
CA HIS A 285 8.99 1.58 -6.47
C HIS A 285 9.53 1.15 -7.85
N GLN A 286 8.90 0.19 -8.52
CA GLN A 286 9.35 -0.28 -9.83
C GLN A 286 9.24 0.81 -10.90
N THR A 287 8.16 1.59 -10.88
CA THR A 287 7.95 2.66 -11.87
C THR A 287 8.77 3.90 -11.60
N GLN A 288 9.26 4.10 -10.37
CA GLN A 288 10.02 5.28 -9.94
C GLN A 288 9.23 6.59 -10.06
N LEU A 289 9.72 7.63 -9.39
CA LEU A 289 9.11 8.97 -9.42
C LEU A 289 9.97 9.93 -10.23
N CYS A 290 9.34 10.98 -10.75
CA CYS A 290 10.02 12.09 -11.37
C CYS A 290 9.35 13.43 -11.06
N PRO A 291 10.06 14.57 -11.18
CA PRO A 291 9.44 15.88 -11.06
C PRO A 291 8.30 16.06 -12.06
N ALA A 292 7.13 16.48 -11.58
CA ALA A 292 5.99 16.77 -12.42
C ALA A 292 6.29 17.98 -13.32
N GLN A 293 5.88 17.89 -14.58
CA GLN A 293 6.09 18.94 -15.57
C GLN A 293 4.99 20.00 -15.43
N SER A 294 5.33 21.28 -15.65
CA SER A 294 4.31 22.34 -15.80
C SER A 294 3.45 22.12 -17.05
N ILE A 295 2.14 22.38 -16.96
CA ILE A 295 1.20 22.36 -18.10
C ILE A 295 1.64 23.32 -19.21
N ALA A 296 2.23 24.45 -18.83
CA ALA A 296 2.77 25.45 -19.75
C ALA A 296 4.29 25.54 -19.55
N PRO A 297 5.09 24.69 -20.24
CA PRO A 297 6.53 24.71 -20.12
C PRO A 297 7.09 26.04 -20.65
N SER A 298 7.96 26.63 -19.84
CA SER A 298 8.77 27.79 -20.13
C SER A 298 9.91 27.42 -21.10
N LYS A 299 10.49 28.43 -21.78
CA LYS A 299 11.71 28.22 -22.58
C LYS A 299 12.93 27.87 -21.71
N ASP A 300 12.87 28.16 -20.41
CA ASP A 300 13.91 27.83 -19.43
C ASP A 300 13.55 26.56 -18.66
N ALA A 301 14.19 25.43 -18.98
CA ALA A 301 13.95 24.12 -18.35
C ALA A 301 14.14 24.10 -16.80
N ARG A 302 14.82 25.10 -16.22
CA ARG A 302 14.92 25.26 -14.75
C ARG A 302 13.67 25.88 -14.11
N SER A 303 12.83 26.55 -14.89
CA SER A 303 11.60 27.20 -14.44
C SER A 303 10.35 26.31 -14.60
N ASP A 304 10.50 25.11 -15.15
CA ASP A 304 9.38 24.17 -15.38
C ASP A 304 9.02 23.31 -14.16
N LYS A 305 9.84 23.34 -13.10
CA LYS A 305 9.62 22.56 -11.88
C LYS A 305 8.83 23.38 -10.87
N VAL A 306 7.67 22.89 -10.48
CA VAL A 306 6.81 23.53 -9.49
C VAL A 306 7.22 23.13 -8.07
N THR A 307 7.42 24.10 -7.19
CA THR A 307 7.81 23.85 -5.79
C THR A 307 6.72 23.09 -5.04
N ARG A 308 7.11 22.03 -4.33
CA ARG A 308 6.22 21.28 -3.45
C ARG A 308 6.00 22.05 -2.15
N LYS A 309 4.75 22.12 -1.71
CA LYS A 309 4.38 22.73 -0.43
C LYS A 309 3.76 21.71 0.51
N VAL A 310 3.76 22.06 1.78
CA VAL A 310 3.14 21.31 2.88
C VAL A 310 2.33 22.28 3.74
N LEU A 311 1.17 21.85 4.21
CA LEU A 311 0.37 22.64 5.13
C LEU A 311 1.02 22.64 6.51
N ALA A 312 1.22 23.80 7.12
CA ALA A 312 1.76 23.95 8.47
C ALA A 312 0.75 24.65 9.40
N PRO A 313 -0.28 23.93 9.89
CA PRO A 313 -1.25 24.50 10.82
C PRO A 313 -0.59 24.96 12.12
N LYS A 314 -0.99 26.14 12.60
CA LYS A 314 -0.35 26.81 13.75
C LYS A 314 -1.07 26.58 15.09
N LYS A 315 -2.23 25.95 15.06
CA LYS A 315 -3.08 25.77 16.24
C LYS A 315 -3.31 24.30 16.48
N GLU A 316 -3.33 23.94 17.76
CA GLU A 316 -3.80 22.64 18.19
C GLU A 316 -5.28 22.47 17.80
N LEU A 317 -5.64 21.26 17.38
CA LEU A 317 -7.03 20.89 17.10
C LEU A 317 -7.27 19.49 17.65
N THR A 318 -8.35 19.31 18.41
CA THR A 318 -8.80 18.00 18.89
C THR A 318 -10.24 17.75 18.47
N LEU A 319 -10.48 16.62 17.83
CA LEU A 319 -11.80 16.05 17.59
C LEU A 319 -11.96 14.80 18.47
N ARG A 320 -13.06 14.70 19.21
CA ARG A 320 -13.33 13.59 20.13
C ARG A 320 -14.77 13.09 20.01
N ARG A 321 -14.96 11.77 19.97
CA ARG A 321 -16.24 11.08 19.98
C ARG A 321 -16.18 9.93 20.98
N GLY A 322 -16.78 10.11 22.16
CA GLY A 322 -16.66 9.14 23.26
C GLY A 322 -15.21 9.00 23.74
N ASP A 323 -14.68 7.78 23.70
CA ASP A 323 -13.28 7.50 24.03
C ASP A 323 -12.32 7.61 22.82
N ALA A 324 -12.84 7.63 21.59
CA ALA A 324 -12.07 7.89 20.39
C ALA A 324 -11.71 9.37 20.25
N PHE A 325 -10.49 9.67 19.79
CA PHE A 325 -10.05 11.03 19.51
C PHE A 325 -9.00 11.09 18.40
N ILE A 326 -8.87 12.26 17.79
CA ILE A 326 -7.77 12.62 16.91
C ILE A 326 -7.37 14.06 17.23
N THR A 327 -6.08 14.25 17.49
CA THR A 327 -5.50 15.53 17.91
C THR A 327 -4.32 15.86 17.04
N PHE A 328 -4.19 17.13 16.64
CA PHE A 328 -2.99 17.67 16.01
C PHE A 328 -2.30 18.67 16.90
N PHE A 329 -0.98 18.52 16.99
CA PHE A 329 -0.06 19.45 17.65
C PHE A 329 0.86 20.08 16.59
N PRO A 330 0.97 21.41 16.51
CA PRO A 330 1.95 22.06 15.67
C PRO A 330 3.38 21.66 16.08
N GLU A 331 4.15 21.10 15.15
CA GLU A 331 5.55 20.69 15.34
C GLU A 331 6.33 20.93 14.02
N GLY A 332 7.65 21.08 14.12
CA GLY A 332 8.56 21.26 12.97
C GLY A 332 8.85 19.97 12.18
N THR A 333 8.26 18.84 12.56
CA THR A 333 8.38 17.56 11.86
C THR A 333 6.99 16.97 11.61
N GLN A 334 6.88 16.13 10.58
CA GLN A 334 5.68 15.32 10.37
C GLN A 334 5.79 14.07 11.23
N ARG A 335 4.81 13.86 12.12
CA ARG A 335 4.72 12.65 12.92
C ARG A 335 3.28 12.20 13.03
N LEU A 336 3.06 10.90 12.95
CA LEU A 336 1.76 10.28 13.15
C LEU A 336 1.89 9.24 14.25
N THR A 337 0.93 9.22 15.18
CA THR A 337 0.79 8.19 16.20
C THR A 337 -0.63 7.67 16.16
N TYR A 338 -0.79 6.35 16.10
CA TYR A 338 -2.08 5.70 16.10
C TYR A 338 -2.18 4.71 17.26
N GLY A 339 -3.32 4.71 17.94
CA GLY A 339 -3.65 3.73 18.96
C GLY A 339 -4.98 3.05 18.71
N ILE A 340 -5.04 1.76 19.01
CA ILE A 340 -6.26 0.94 18.95
C ILE A 340 -6.46 0.21 20.28
N ASP A 341 -7.70 -0.18 20.56
CA ASP A 341 -8.06 -0.98 21.72
C ASP A 341 -9.16 -1.95 21.33
N HIS A 342 -8.77 -3.21 21.17
CA HIS A 342 -9.64 -4.35 20.88
C HIS A 342 -9.57 -5.41 21.98
N LEU A 343 -9.09 -5.06 23.18
CA LEU A 343 -8.77 -6.04 24.21
C LEU A 343 -9.99 -6.86 24.65
N GLN A 344 -11.19 -6.28 24.61
CA GLN A 344 -12.41 -6.96 25.07
C GLN A 344 -12.99 -7.91 24.02
N GLU A 345 -12.95 -7.52 22.75
CA GLU A 345 -13.51 -8.27 21.63
C GLU A 345 -12.51 -9.24 20.98
N ALA A 346 -11.21 -8.90 21.01
CA ALA A 346 -10.12 -9.63 20.38
C ALA A 346 -8.82 -9.49 21.19
N PRO A 347 -8.68 -10.21 22.32
CA PRO A 347 -7.47 -10.20 23.14
C PRO A 347 -6.15 -10.41 22.38
N ILE A 348 -6.16 -11.13 21.25
CA ILE A 348 -4.98 -11.30 20.38
C ILE A 348 -4.50 -9.98 19.76
N ILE A 349 -5.43 -9.08 19.42
CA ILE A 349 -5.12 -7.73 18.92
C ILE A 349 -4.76 -6.85 20.12
N GLY A 350 -5.56 -6.92 21.19
CA GLY A 350 -5.26 -6.22 22.43
C GLY A 350 -5.27 -4.70 22.27
N LYS A 351 -4.33 -4.04 22.97
CA LYS A 351 -4.11 -2.59 22.86
C LYS A 351 -2.77 -2.36 22.21
N GLN A 352 -2.76 -1.55 21.17
CA GLN A 352 -1.56 -1.31 20.38
C GLN A 352 -1.39 0.19 20.15
N TRP A 353 -0.14 0.61 20.10
CA TRP A 353 0.26 1.96 19.70
C TRP A 353 1.39 1.85 18.69
N PHE A 354 1.33 2.66 17.64
CA PHE A 354 2.37 2.73 16.63
C PHE A 354 2.62 4.19 16.26
N SER A 355 3.88 4.58 16.14
CA SER A 355 4.30 5.92 15.75
C SER A 355 5.20 5.83 14.53
N TRP A 356 5.05 6.78 13.61
CA TRP A 356 5.86 6.89 12.41
C TRP A 356 6.07 8.35 12.02
N ALA A 357 7.31 8.71 11.70
CA ALA A 357 7.71 10.00 11.18
C ALA A 357 8.42 9.81 9.83
N PRO A 358 7.87 10.29 8.70
CA PRO A 358 8.42 10.06 7.35
C PRO A 358 9.90 10.41 7.19
N ALA A 359 10.39 11.42 7.90
CA ALA A 359 11.77 11.91 7.80
C ALA A 359 12.75 11.23 8.78
N GLU A 360 12.25 10.51 9.78
CA GLU A 360 13.06 9.94 10.87
C GLU A 360 13.09 8.40 10.84
N ASP A 361 11.99 7.77 10.43
CA ASP A 361 11.82 6.32 10.46
C ASP A 361 12.06 5.66 9.11
N LYS A 362 12.10 4.32 9.10
CA LYS A 362 12.19 3.56 7.84
C LYS A 362 11.02 3.89 6.92
N HIS A 363 11.30 3.83 5.62
CA HIS A 363 10.36 4.20 4.57
C HIS A 363 9.03 3.42 4.65
N TYR A 364 7.94 4.10 4.26
CA TYR A 364 6.55 3.62 4.27
C TYR A 364 6.39 2.20 3.70
N ARG A 365 7.09 1.91 2.61
CA ARG A 365 7.10 0.60 1.90
C ARG A 365 7.36 -0.58 2.83
N TRP A 366 8.18 -0.41 3.86
CA TRP A 366 8.61 -1.49 4.73
C TRP A 366 7.73 -1.62 5.98
N HIS A 367 7.39 -0.50 6.61
CA HIS A 367 6.76 -0.52 7.93
C HIS A 367 5.23 -0.43 7.92
N ILE A 368 4.64 0.11 6.86
CA ILE A 368 3.21 0.46 6.84
C ILE A 368 2.51 -0.21 5.64
N ALA A 369 3.08 -0.07 4.44
CA ALA A 369 2.49 -0.61 3.22
C ALA A 369 2.07 -2.09 3.31
N PRO A 370 2.82 -2.99 3.99
CA PRO A 370 2.46 -4.40 4.04
C PRO A 370 1.37 -4.77 5.06
N ALA A 371 0.91 -3.83 5.90
CA ALA A 371 -0.07 -4.12 6.94
C ALA A 371 -1.48 -4.24 6.34
N ARG A 372 -2.08 -5.43 6.44
CA ARG A 372 -3.40 -5.69 5.84
C ARG A 372 -4.54 -5.27 6.74
N THR A 373 -5.68 -5.08 6.09
CA THR A 373 -6.94 -4.83 6.77
C THR A 373 -7.30 -5.96 7.70
N TYR A 374 -8.13 -5.66 8.70
CA TYR A 374 -8.43 -6.60 9.75
C TYR A 374 -9.85 -6.48 10.26
N ALA A 375 -10.32 -7.56 10.86
CA ALA A 375 -11.52 -7.56 11.66
C ALA A 375 -11.24 -8.12 13.05
N ALA A 376 -11.80 -7.49 14.08
CA ALA A 376 -11.65 -7.96 15.44
C ALA A 376 -12.29 -9.35 15.67
N SER A 377 -13.32 -9.72 14.90
CA SER A 377 -13.95 -11.03 15.01
C SER A 377 -14.65 -11.48 13.73
N LEU A 378 -14.88 -12.79 13.62
CA LEU A 378 -15.75 -13.38 12.59
C LEU A 378 -17.17 -12.79 12.65
N GLN A 379 -17.69 -12.52 13.85
CA GLN A 379 -19.02 -11.94 14.02
C GLN A 379 -19.11 -10.52 13.42
N ALA A 380 -18.04 -9.73 13.52
CA ALA A 380 -17.97 -8.41 12.88
C ALA A 380 -18.06 -8.55 11.36
N ILE A 381 -17.32 -9.49 10.75
CA ILE A 381 -17.38 -9.76 9.30
C ILE A 381 -18.78 -10.25 8.89
N MET A 382 -19.37 -11.19 9.64
CA MET A 382 -20.71 -11.68 9.36
C MET A 382 -21.75 -10.56 9.42
N SER A 383 -21.63 -9.64 10.39
CA SER A 383 -22.48 -8.46 10.49
C SER A 383 -22.31 -7.52 9.29
N MET A 384 -21.07 -7.26 8.86
CA MET A 384 -20.81 -6.47 7.65
C MET A 384 -21.42 -7.12 6.40
N ARG A 385 -21.26 -8.44 6.24
CA ARG A 385 -21.87 -9.21 5.13
C ARG A 385 -23.40 -9.14 5.14
N GLN A 386 -24.03 -9.26 6.30
CA GLN A 386 -25.49 -9.11 6.44
C GLN A 386 -25.99 -7.71 6.04
N ASN A 387 -25.15 -6.69 6.20
CA ASN A 387 -25.42 -5.31 5.78
C ASN A 387 -24.97 -5.02 4.33
N GLY A 388 -24.65 -6.05 3.55
CA GLY A 388 -24.30 -5.89 2.13
C GLY A 388 -22.89 -5.36 1.86
N LEU A 389 -22.00 -5.41 2.85
CA LEU A 389 -20.57 -5.10 2.72
C LEU A 389 -19.74 -6.39 2.63
N VAL A 390 -18.45 -6.27 2.34
CA VAL A 390 -17.48 -7.38 2.31
C VAL A 390 -17.91 -8.50 1.34
N LYS A 391 -18.49 -8.11 0.20
CA LYS A 391 -18.95 -9.04 -0.85
C LYS A 391 -17.79 -9.63 -1.66
N GLY A 392 -16.66 -8.94 -1.72
CA GLY A 392 -15.44 -9.40 -2.39
C GLY A 392 -14.70 -10.52 -1.66
N GLY A 393 -15.16 -10.90 -0.47
CA GLY A 393 -14.48 -11.87 0.38
C GLY A 393 -13.50 -11.23 1.37
N THR A 394 -13.00 -12.05 2.27
CA THR A 394 -11.93 -11.67 3.23
C THR A 394 -10.69 -12.53 3.06
N GLU A 395 -10.82 -13.60 2.27
CA GLU A 395 -9.79 -14.59 2.00
C GLU A 395 -8.57 -13.91 1.35
N ALA A 396 -7.39 -14.14 1.92
CA ALA A 396 -6.12 -13.55 1.50
C ALA A 396 -6.00 -12.02 1.60
N CYS A 397 -7.05 -11.29 2.02
CA CYS A 397 -7.01 -9.83 2.16
C CYS A 397 -7.19 -9.31 3.58
N ALA A 398 -7.83 -10.04 4.50
CA ALA A 398 -8.06 -9.56 5.86
C ALA A 398 -7.54 -10.52 6.93
N ILE A 399 -6.81 -10.00 7.93
CA ILE A 399 -6.47 -10.76 9.12
C ILE A 399 -7.60 -10.68 10.15
N ILE A 400 -7.92 -11.79 10.82
CA ILE A 400 -9.13 -11.89 11.65
C ILE A 400 -8.77 -12.35 13.05
N GLY A 401 -9.18 -11.56 14.05
CA GLY A 401 -9.11 -11.94 15.45
C GLY A 401 -10.11 -13.05 15.78
N TYR A 402 -9.68 -13.99 16.63
CA TYR A 402 -10.52 -15.07 17.14
C TYR A 402 -10.24 -15.27 18.64
N GLY A 403 -10.74 -14.36 19.46
CA GLY A 403 -10.45 -14.33 20.89
C GLY A 403 -8.96 -14.05 21.13
N ASN A 404 -8.25 -15.00 21.73
CA ASN A 404 -6.83 -14.91 22.07
C ASN A 404 -5.88 -15.47 20.99
N ARG A 405 -6.38 -15.73 19.77
CA ARG A 405 -5.56 -16.18 18.64
C ARG A 405 -6.03 -15.58 17.32
N TRP A 406 -5.18 -15.60 16.31
CA TRP A 406 -5.54 -15.31 14.93
C TRP A 406 -6.36 -16.46 14.33
N TYR A 407 -7.34 -16.14 13.49
CA TYR A 407 -8.13 -17.14 12.75
C TYR A 407 -7.23 -17.92 11.78
N GLU A 408 -6.40 -17.20 11.01
CA GLU A 408 -5.38 -17.75 10.11
C GLU A 408 -4.01 -17.13 10.44
N PRO A 409 -3.25 -17.70 11.41
CA PRO A 409 -1.99 -17.12 11.85
C PRO A 409 -0.94 -16.98 10.74
N GLY A 410 -0.91 -17.92 9.79
CA GLY A 410 0.04 -17.89 8.66
C GLY A 410 -0.21 -16.76 7.67
N GLN A 411 -1.35 -16.07 7.76
CA GLN A 411 -1.53 -14.85 7.00
C GLN A 411 -0.73 -13.72 7.63
N VAL A 412 -0.81 -13.50 8.96
CA VAL A 412 -0.28 -12.33 9.69
C VAL A 412 1.20 -12.07 9.39
N ARG A 413 1.54 -10.82 9.08
CA ARG A 413 2.86 -10.32 8.66
C ARG A 413 3.59 -9.62 9.81
N PHE A 414 2.84 -8.91 10.66
CA PHE A 414 3.39 -8.29 11.87
C PHE A 414 2.61 -8.79 13.09
N MET A 415 3.19 -9.79 13.77
CA MET A 415 2.48 -10.53 14.82
C MET A 415 1.99 -9.65 15.98
N ASP A 416 2.76 -8.61 16.31
CA ASP A 416 2.51 -7.78 17.48
C ASP A 416 1.66 -6.54 17.18
N ASP A 417 1.68 -6.03 15.95
CA ASP A 417 1.17 -4.68 15.64
C ASP A 417 0.62 -4.48 14.20
N GLU A 418 0.35 -5.53 13.42
CA GLU A 418 -0.24 -5.38 12.06
C GLU A 418 -1.54 -4.56 12.06
N PRO A 419 -2.50 -4.76 12.98
CA PRO A 419 -3.74 -3.98 13.01
C PRO A 419 -3.53 -2.47 13.20
N VAL A 420 -2.63 -2.05 14.10
CA VAL A 420 -2.39 -0.62 14.32
C VAL A 420 -1.57 0.01 13.18
N ARG A 421 -0.67 -0.74 12.55
CA ARG A 421 0.00 -0.32 11.32
C ARG A 421 -0.98 -0.13 10.17
N HIS A 422 -1.99 -1.00 10.07
CA HIS A 422 -3.05 -0.83 9.10
C HIS A 422 -3.89 0.42 9.39
N LYS A 423 -4.24 0.70 10.65
CA LYS A 423 -4.89 1.99 10.97
C LYS A 423 -4.02 3.21 10.68
N MET A 424 -2.70 3.08 10.80
CA MET A 424 -1.76 4.11 10.34
C MET A 424 -1.83 4.31 8.82
N LEU A 425 -1.87 3.21 8.05
CA LEU A 425 -2.07 3.22 6.59
C LEU A 425 -3.38 3.95 6.23
N ASP A 426 -4.49 3.59 6.87
CA ASP A 426 -5.79 4.26 6.67
C ASP A 426 -5.70 5.76 6.93
N LEU A 427 -5.08 6.15 8.06
CA LEU A 427 -4.92 7.54 8.45
C LEU A 427 -4.12 8.33 7.41
N ILE A 428 -3.01 7.77 6.92
CA ILE A 428 -2.19 8.41 5.88
C ILE A 428 -3.03 8.61 4.62
N GLY A 429 -3.78 7.58 4.20
CA GLY A 429 -4.67 7.64 3.05
C GLY A 429 -5.74 8.72 3.16
N ASP A 430 -6.43 8.81 4.29
CA ASP A 430 -7.48 9.81 4.51
C ASP A 430 -6.93 11.23 4.64
N LEU A 431 -5.83 11.42 5.39
CA LEU A 431 -5.17 12.71 5.52
C LEU A 431 -4.57 13.19 4.20
N SER A 432 -4.20 12.28 3.31
CA SER A 432 -3.71 12.62 1.97
C SER A 432 -4.69 13.51 1.20
N LEU A 433 -6.00 13.46 1.51
CA LEU A 433 -7.03 14.27 0.86
C LEU A 433 -6.98 15.76 1.25
N ILE A 434 -6.20 16.13 2.28
CA ILE A 434 -5.91 17.55 2.60
C ILE A 434 -5.18 18.22 1.42
N ALA A 435 -4.41 17.43 0.66
CA ALA A 435 -3.65 17.85 -0.51
C ALA A 435 -4.47 18.77 -1.42
N GLU A 436 -3.80 19.74 -2.00
CA GLU A 436 -4.40 20.69 -2.93
C GLU A 436 -3.37 21.05 -3.99
N LYS A 437 -3.77 20.99 -5.27
CA LYS A 437 -2.95 21.42 -6.40
C LYS A 437 -1.53 20.82 -6.38
N GLY A 438 -1.44 19.51 -6.23
CA GLY A 438 -0.15 18.80 -6.22
C GLY A 438 0.76 19.16 -5.03
N HIS A 439 0.20 19.62 -3.91
CA HIS A 439 0.93 19.78 -2.65
C HIS A 439 0.74 18.56 -1.74
N ALA A 440 1.62 18.40 -0.76
CA ALA A 440 1.58 17.30 0.20
C ALA A 440 0.25 17.25 0.97
N GLY A 441 -0.24 16.04 1.25
CA GLY A 441 -1.45 15.85 2.05
C GLY A 441 -1.16 15.81 3.55
N LEU A 442 -0.03 15.23 3.97
CA LEU A 442 0.33 15.19 5.40
C LEU A 442 0.75 16.58 5.92
N PRO A 443 0.09 17.14 6.94
CA PRO A 443 0.47 18.43 7.49
C PRO A 443 1.74 18.35 8.34
N MET A 444 2.50 19.45 8.43
CA MET A 444 3.61 19.60 9.38
C MET A 444 3.06 19.67 10.80
N GLY A 445 3.50 18.73 11.64
CA GLY A 445 3.08 18.59 13.02
C GLY A 445 2.90 17.12 13.43
N HIS A 446 2.47 16.93 14.67
CA HIS A 446 2.20 15.61 15.25
C HIS A 446 0.70 15.35 15.32
N ILE A 447 0.22 14.34 14.61
CA ILE A 447 -1.16 13.85 14.73
C ILE A 447 -1.17 12.60 15.61
N ILE A 448 -2.03 12.60 16.63
CA ILE A 448 -2.29 11.46 17.49
C ILE A 448 -3.75 11.05 17.32
N ALA A 449 -3.99 9.85 16.81
CA ALA A 449 -5.32 9.26 16.67
C ALA A 449 -5.46 8.04 17.59
N TYR A 450 -6.62 7.88 18.21
CA TYR A 450 -6.94 6.74 19.05
C TYR A 450 -8.37 6.28 18.76
N LYS A 451 -8.53 5.02 18.32
CA LYS A 451 -9.81 4.42 17.93
C LYS A 451 -10.62 5.25 16.91
N ALA A 452 -9.95 6.08 16.13
CA ALA A 452 -10.61 6.89 15.11
C ALA A 452 -11.01 6.00 13.92
N ASP A 453 -12.07 6.38 13.21
CA ASP A 453 -12.47 5.74 11.96
C ASP A 453 -12.33 6.72 10.80
N HIS A 454 -12.56 6.25 9.57
CA HIS A 454 -12.45 7.09 8.36
C HIS A 454 -13.34 8.33 8.46
N GLU A 455 -14.56 8.21 9.00
CA GLU A 455 -15.45 9.35 9.19
C GLU A 455 -14.81 10.42 10.08
N MET A 456 -14.21 10.01 11.19
CA MET A 456 -13.52 10.91 12.11
C MET A 456 -12.23 11.48 11.51
N HIS A 457 -11.49 10.71 10.70
CA HIS A 457 -10.32 11.21 9.96
C HIS A 457 -10.72 12.33 8.99
N ILE A 458 -11.75 12.10 8.16
CA ILE A 458 -12.21 13.07 7.16
C ILE A 458 -12.77 14.33 7.82
N GLU A 459 -13.57 14.18 8.89
CA GLU A 459 -14.08 15.34 9.61
C GLU A 459 -12.96 16.15 10.26
N PHE A 460 -12.00 15.48 10.89
CA PHE A 460 -10.82 16.12 11.45
C PHE A 460 -10.02 16.87 10.37
N ALA A 461 -9.75 16.23 9.23
CA ALA A 461 -9.01 16.83 8.12
C ALA A 461 -9.72 18.08 7.57
N LYS A 462 -11.06 18.05 7.46
CA LYS A 462 -11.87 19.22 7.07
C LYS A 462 -11.74 20.36 8.07
N GLN A 463 -11.85 20.07 9.37
CA GLN A 463 -11.72 21.09 10.42
C GLN A 463 -10.30 21.67 10.47
N LEU A 464 -9.27 20.83 10.33
CA LEU A 464 -7.87 21.26 10.32
C LEU A 464 -7.60 22.19 9.13
N LYS A 465 -8.00 21.79 7.91
CA LYS A 465 -7.84 22.61 6.71
C LYS A 465 -8.61 23.93 6.80
N ALA A 466 -9.84 23.91 7.32
CA ALA A 466 -10.64 25.12 7.52
C ALA A 466 -10.05 26.09 8.56
N SER A 467 -9.24 25.59 9.49
CA SER A 467 -8.54 26.43 10.49
C SER A 467 -7.30 27.14 9.94
N CYS A 468 -6.88 26.80 8.72
CA CYS A 468 -5.68 27.33 8.06
C CYS A 468 -5.99 28.43 7.04
N SER A 469 -4.97 29.21 6.73
CA SER A 469 -4.99 30.24 5.68
C SER A 469 -4.08 29.85 4.51
N PRO A 470 -4.22 30.48 3.33
CA PRO A 470 -3.31 30.22 2.20
C PRO A 470 -1.82 30.42 2.53
N GLY A 471 -1.50 31.29 3.49
CA GLY A 471 -0.12 31.55 3.93
C GLY A 471 0.48 30.46 4.81
N ASP A 472 -0.30 29.46 5.23
CA ASP A 472 0.17 28.33 6.02
C ASP A 472 0.69 27.18 5.16
N TRP A 473 0.56 27.27 3.82
CA TRP A 473 1.26 26.38 2.89
C TRP A 473 2.71 26.85 2.72
N VAL A 474 3.63 26.14 3.37
CA VAL A 474 5.06 26.44 3.35
C VAL A 474 5.78 25.53 2.37
N ASN A 475 6.92 25.96 1.84
CA ASN A 475 7.71 25.10 0.96
C ASN A 475 8.25 23.91 1.75
N ALA A 476 8.19 22.71 1.16
CA ALA A 476 8.63 21.48 1.81
C ALA A 476 10.13 21.49 2.16
N ASP A 477 10.95 22.21 1.40
CA ASP A 477 12.41 22.35 1.59
C ASP A 477 12.80 23.30 2.74
N LYS A 478 11.87 24.12 3.22
CA LYS A 478 12.08 25.12 4.28
C LYS A 478 11.31 24.82 5.55
N ALA A 479 10.55 23.72 5.56
CA ALA A 479 9.73 23.30 6.69
C ALA A 479 10.51 22.48 7.73
N SER A 480 11.70 22.00 7.37
CA SER A 480 12.62 21.20 8.22
C SER A 480 13.59 22.04 9.05
#